data_AF-A0A7M1VUK0-F1
#
_entry.id   AF-A0A7M1VUK0-F1
#
_cell.length_a   1.000
_cell.length_b   1.000
_cell.length_c   1.000
_cell.angle_alpha   90.00
_cell.angle_beta   90.00
_cell.angle_gamma   90.00
#
_symmetry.space_group_name_H-M   'P 1'
#
loop_
_entity.id
_entity.type
_entity.pdbx_description
1 polymer ?
#
loop_
_entity_poly.entity_id
_entity_poly.type
_entity_poly.pdbx_seq_one_letter_code
_entity_poly.pdbx_strand_id
1 'polypeptide(L)'
;MSKRLLTLFVLVMPLLSTHSFAQTETSTAQPLNVELPDVGKQLRFQEPARLESVLALAIEQNVSLQYSLGTTLFEKSERAEKSSTALKNSVLNQMIQHNLVAHPFYKFIQKQSFAPRVLSAIDVDKVRLNKFDNPLLHGNYVLASPPREEKVFYLGNLNSVYSVKEQAGIPLQRQIANLKSNIGALSTPPVLIYPDGHVVKPHHGAWLTTQYYLPPLTLVYVPFGILEHSEMDQDIVRLLTQLIPNSTKRPQ
;
A
#
# COMPACT_ATOMS: atom_id res chain seq x y z
N MET A 1 3.53 -17.07 99.62
CA MET A 1 2.79 -17.35 98.38
C MET A 1 2.78 -16.07 97.54
N SER A 2 3.56 -16.06 96.48
CA SER A 2 3.90 -14.89 95.65
C SER A 2 2.83 -14.59 94.60
N LYS A 3 2.60 -13.30 94.33
CA LYS A 3 1.77 -12.81 93.23
C LYS A 3 2.63 -12.59 91.99
N ARG A 4 2.03 -12.92 90.84
CA ARG A 4 2.58 -12.99 89.48
C ARG A 4 3.05 -11.64 88.95
N LEU A 5 4.18 -11.62 88.24
CA LEU A 5 4.49 -10.61 87.22
C LEU A 5 4.32 -11.24 85.84
N LEU A 6 3.60 -10.56 84.95
CA LEU A 6 3.40 -10.89 83.55
C LEU A 6 4.43 -10.09 82.74
N THR A 7 5.36 -10.75 82.04
CA THR A 7 6.32 -10.08 81.14
C THR A 7 5.87 -10.29 79.70
N LEU A 8 5.56 -9.18 79.02
CA LEU A 8 5.22 -9.12 77.59
C LEU A 8 6.52 -9.19 76.77
N PHE A 9 6.64 -10.13 75.84
CA PHE A 9 7.74 -10.20 74.88
C PHE A 9 7.32 -9.48 73.60
N VAL A 10 7.95 -8.34 73.29
CA VAL A 10 7.76 -7.62 72.01
C VAL A 10 8.88 -8.04 71.06
N LEU A 11 8.53 -8.74 69.98
CA LEU A 11 9.41 -9.14 68.89
C LEU A 11 9.49 -7.98 67.88
N VAL A 12 10.65 -7.33 67.75
CA VAL A 12 10.91 -6.32 66.71
C VAL A 12 11.56 -7.03 65.52
N MET A 13 10.85 -7.10 64.39
CA MET A 13 11.42 -7.53 63.11
C MET A 13 12.00 -6.32 62.35
N PRO A 14 13.22 -6.41 61.78
CA PRO A 14 13.73 -5.39 60.89
C PRO A 14 13.19 -5.60 59.47
N LEU A 15 12.52 -4.60 58.92
CA LEU A 15 12.13 -4.52 57.51
C LEU A 15 13.39 -4.18 56.68
N LEU A 16 13.92 -5.17 55.96
CA LEU A 16 14.91 -4.96 54.90
C LEU A 16 14.21 -4.41 53.66
N SER A 17 14.30 -3.11 53.43
CA SER A 17 13.88 -2.46 52.19
C SER A 17 14.91 -2.71 51.09
N THR A 18 14.59 -3.61 50.16
CA THR A 18 15.34 -3.79 48.91
C THR A 18 15.01 -2.65 47.96
N HIS A 19 15.96 -1.73 47.77
CA HIS A 19 15.89 -0.76 46.68
C HIS A 19 16.20 -1.45 45.35
N SER A 20 15.14 -1.82 44.61
CA SER A 20 15.28 -2.21 43.21
C SER A 20 15.67 -0.97 42.40
N PHE A 21 16.93 -0.90 41.98
CA PHE A 21 17.34 0.02 40.92
C PHE A 21 16.67 -0.43 39.63
N ALA A 22 15.74 0.37 39.13
CA ALA A 22 15.19 0.20 37.80
C ALA A 22 16.31 0.50 36.79
N GLN A 23 16.83 -0.53 36.14
CA GLN A 23 17.63 -0.36 34.93
C GLN A 23 16.68 0.18 33.85
N THR A 24 16.91 1.42 33.42
CA THR A 24 16.36 1.91 32.16
C THR A 24 16.89 1.01 31.05
N GLU A 25 16.04 0.12 30.56
CA GLU A 25 16.26 -0.53 29.28
C GLU A 25 16.45 0.59 28.26
N THR A 26 17.66 0.73 27.73
CA THR A 26 17.89 1.50 26.51
C THR A 26 17.11 0.79 25.42
N SER A 27 15.85 1.19 25.24
CA SER A 27 15.06 0.81 24.09
C SER A 27 15.86 1.27 22.88
N THR A 28 16.46 0.32 22.15
CA THR A 28 17.08 0.55 20.86
C THR A 28 15.95 0.76 19.85
N ALA A 29 15.24 1.88 20.01
CA ALA A 29 14.14 2.26 19.15
C ALA A 29 14.68 2.33 17.72
N GLN A 30 14.15 1.48 16.83
CA GLN A 30 14.66 1.42 15.47
C GLN A 30 14.43 2.77 14.78
N PRO A 31 15.46 3.31 14.10
CA PRO A 31 15.32 4.57 13.38
C PRO A 31 14.28 4.43 12.27
N LEU A 32 13.70 5.57 11.86
CA LEU A 32 12.73 5.62 10.76
C LEU A 32 13.37 6.28 9.54
N ASN A 33 13.27 5.60 8.39
CA ASN A 33 13.63 6.14 7.08
C ASN A 33 12.42 6.08 6.15
N VAL A 34 12.11 7.19 5.47
CA VAL A 34 11.01 7.27 4.52
C VAL A 34 11.53 7.84 3.21
N GLU A 35 11.46 7.05 2.14
CA GLU A 35 11.75 7.49 0.78
C GLU A 35 10.56 8.25 0.19
N LEU A 36 10.85 9.36 -0.48
CA LEU A 36 9.89 10.22 -1.17
C LEU A 36 10.19 10.19 -2.69
N PRO A 37 9.70 9.16 -3.41
CA PRO A 37 10.04 8.93 -4.82
C PRO A 37 9.60 10.07 -5.73
N ASP A 38 8.53 10.79 -5.38
CA ASP A 38 7.98 11.89 -6.17
C ASP A 38 8.92 13.09 -6.29
N VAL A 39 9.79 13.27 -5.29
CA VAL A 39 10.75 14.38 -5.22
C VAL A 39 12.20 13.91 -5.15
N GLY A 40 12.45 12.59 -5.20
CA GLY A 40 13.79 12.01 -5.15
C GLY A 40 14.54 12.28 -3.83
N LYS A 41 13.83 12.36 -2.70
CA LYS A 41 14.41 12.65 -1.38
C LYS A 41 14.15 11.52 -0.38
N GLN A 42 14.79 11.62 0.78
CA GLN A 42 14.59 10.70 1.91
C GLN A 42 14.50 11.50 3.21
N LEU A 43 13.51 11.17 4.04
CA LEU A 43 13.41 11.64 5.42
C LEU A 43 14.08 10.62 6.35
N ARG A 44 14.87 11.09 7.31
CA ARG A 44 15.57 10.25 8.29
C ARG A 44 15.29 10.77 9.69
N PHE A 45 14.87 9.86 10.56
CA PHE A 45 14.57 10.12 11.96
C PHE A 45 15.45 9.21 12.81
N GLN A 46 16.06 9.77 13.85
CA GLN A 46 16.88 9.01 14.80
C GLN A 46 16.04 8.06 15.66
N GLU A 47 14.77 8.40 15.85
CA GLU A 47 13.79 7.64 16.64
C GLU A 47 12.51 7.40 15.80
N PRO A 48 11.66 6.45 16.20
CA PRO A 48 10.32 6.29 15.63
C PRO A 48 9.53 7.60 15.64
N ALA A 49 8.81 7.88 14.56
CA ALA A 49 8.01 9.09 14.43
C ALA A 49 6.57 8.78 14.02
N ARG A 50 5.64 9.64 14.41
CA ARG A 50 4.23 9.54 14.03
C ARG A 50 4.06 9.84 12.54
N LEU A 51 3.08 9.20 11.91
CA LEU A 51 2.75 9.44 10.50
C LEU A 51 2.50 10.95 10.24
N GLU A 52 1.85 11.67 11.15
CA GLU A 52 1.64 13.12 11.02
C GLU A 52 2.94 13.89 10.79
N SER A 53 4.02 13.53 11.48
CA SER A 53 5.31 14.22 11.42
C SER A 53 6.02 13.90 10.10
N VAL A 54 5.88 12.65 9.63
CA VAL A 54 6.35 12.24 8.30
C VAL A 54 5.62 13.03 7.21
N LEU A 55 4.30 13.16 7.29
CA LEU A 55 3.50 13.90 6.30
C LEU A 55 3.82 15.40 6.32
N ALA A 56 3.98 16.00 7.51
CA ALA A 56 4.37 17.40 7.65
C ALA A 56 5.72 17.69 6.98
N LEU A 57 6.74 16.87 7.28
CA LEU A 57 8.06 17.00 6.66
C LEU A 57 8.03 16.69 5.16
N ALA A 58 7.20 15.74 4.71
CA ALA A 58 7.04 15.47 3.28
C ALA A 58 6.48 16.69 2.52
N ILE A 59 5.51 17.40 3.11
CA ILE A 59 4.98 18.67 2.57
C ILE A 59 6.09 19.73 2.51
N GLU A 60 6.88 19.89 3.58
CA GLU A 60 8.04 20.81 3.58
C GLU A 60 9.07 20.46 2.49
N GLN A 61 9.17 19.17 2.13
CA GLN A 61 10.01 18.70 1.02
C GLN A 61 9.35 18.81 -0.37
N ASN A 62 8.17 19.44 -0.48
CA ASN A 62 7.37 19.65 -1.69
C ASN A 62 6.66 18.40 -2.24
N VAL A 63 6.36 17.40 -1.40
CA VAL A 63 5.49 16.30 -1.79
C VAL A 63 4.03 16.79 -1.84
N SER A 64 3.35 16.59 -2.97
CA SER A 64 1.93 16.93 -3.11
C SER A 64 1.06 15.83 -2.51
N LEU A 65 0.46 16.09 -1.35
CA LEU A 65 -0.48 15.17 -0.68
C LEU A 65 -1.96 15.47 -1.03
N GLN A 66 -2.21 16.07 -2.20
CA GLN A 66 -3.56 16.50 -2.61
C GLN A 66 -4.47 15.35 -3.02
N TYR A 67 -3.90 14.19 -3.37
CA TYR A 67 -4.67 13.03 -3.80
C TYR A 67 -4.61 11.90 -2.77
N SER A 68 -5.36 12.08 -1.68
CA SER A 68 -5.36 11.15 -0.55
C SER A 68 -5.64 9.71 -0.97
N LEU A 69 -6.61 9.48 -1.88
CA LEU A 69 -6.95 8.14 -2.38
C LEU A 69 -5.75 7.40 -3.00
N GLY A 70 -4.84 8.11 -3.68
CA GLY A 70 -3.62 7.54 -4.24
C GLY A 70 -2.41 7.57 -3.30
N THR A 71 -2.48 8.33 -2.20
CA THR A 71 -1.38 8.48 -1.24
C THR A 71 -1.25 7.21 -0.40
N THR A 72 -0.08 6.58 -0.47
CA THR A 72 0.16 5.25 0.08
C THR A 72 1.54 5.15 0.72
N LEU A 73 1.59 4.52 1.89
CA LEU A 73 2.82 4.12 2.58
C LEU A 73 3.08 2.65 2.29
N PHE A 74 4.24 2.36 1.70
CA PHE A 74 4.71 1.01 1.39
C PHE A 74 5.83 0.58 2.32
N GLU A 75 5.88 -0.71 2.66
CA GLU A 75 6.95 -1.28 3.48
C GLU A 75 8.20 -1.54 2.62
N LYS A 76 9.35 -1.08 3.09
CA LYS A 76 10.65 -1.29 2.42
C LYS A 76 11.65 -2.01 3.33
N SER A 77 11.16 -2.92 4.16
CA SER A 77 12.01 -3.85 4.90
C SER A 77 12.63 -4.88 3.94
N GLU A 78 13.77 -5.46 4.29
CA GLU A 78 14.42 -6.51 3.47
C GLU A 78 13.46 -7.69 3.18
N ARG A 79 12.62 -8.04 4.17
CA ARG A 79 11.61 -9.09 4.03
C ARG A 79 10.53 -8.70 3.03
N ALA A 80 10.03 -7.47 3.11
CA ALA A 80 9.04 -6.94 2.19
C ALA A 80 9.57 -6.91 0.75
N GLU A 81 10.80 -6.42 0.56
CA GLU A 81 11.46 -6.40 -0.75
C GLU A 81 11.64 -7.82 -1.33
N LYS A 82 12.09 -8.78 -0.52
CA LYS A 82 12.21 -10.19 -0.94
C LYS A 82 10.84 -10.77 -1.33
N SER A 83 9.80 -10.51 -0.54
CA SER A 83 8.45 -11.02 -0.79
C SER A 83 7.86 -10.47 -2.09
N SER A 84 7.88 -9.16 -2.30
CA SER A 84 7.38 -8.54 -3.53
C SER A 84 8.20 -8.93 -4.75
N THR A 85 9.52 -9.08 -4.62
CA THR A 85 10.39 -9.55 -5.71
C THR A 85 10.09 -11.01 -6.06
N ALA A 86 9.88 -11.87 -5.06
CA ALA A 86 9.50 -13.26 -5.30
C ALA A 86 8.14 -13.36 -6.02
N LEU A 87 7.14 -12.57 -5.61
CA LEU A 87 5.84 -12.52 -6.28
C LEU A 87 5.97 -12.01 -7.73
N LYS A 88 6.73 -10.92 -7.95
CA LYS A 88 7.01 -10.40 -9.29
C LYS A 88 7.63 -11.47 -10.19
N ASN A 89 8.65 -12.16 -9.68
CA ASN A 89 9.33 -13.21 -10.44
C ASN A 89 8.42 -14.42 -10.71
N SER A 90 7.58 -14.81 -9.75
CA SER A 90 6.57 -15.86 -9.94
C SER A 90 5.63 -15.51 -11.10
N VAL A 91 5.05 -14.31 -11.08
CA VAL A 91 4.17 -13.81 -12.15
C VAL A 91 4.88 -13.80 -13.50
N LEU A 92 6.09 -13.26 -13.57
CA LEU A 92 6.85 -13.22 -14.82
C LEU A 92 7.16 -14.64 -15.34
N ASN A 93 7.45 -15.60 -14.45
CA ASN A 93 7.69 -17.00 -14.83
C ASN A 93 6.41 -17.68 -15.33
N GLN A 94 5.28 -17.48 -14.68
CA GLN A 94 3.98 -17.98 -15.15
C GLN A 94 3.66 -17.39 -16.54
N MET A 95 3.86 -16.08 -16.74
CA MET A 95 3.67 -15.45 -18.05
C MET A 95 4.60 -16.03 -19.13
N ILE A 96 5.83 -16.42 -18.79
CA ILE A 96 6.73 -17.13 -19.71
C ILE A 96 6.14 -18.49 -20.11
N GLN A 97 5.64 -19.27 -19.14
CA GLN A 97 5.01 -20.58 -19.38
C GLN A 97 3.77 -20.48 -20.29
N HIS A 98 3.07 -19.34 -20.24
CA HIS A 98 1.94 -19.02 -21.12
C HIS A 98 2.35 -18.33 -22.43
N ASN A 99 3.63 -18.29 -22.79
CA ASN A 99 4.17 -17.67 -24.02
C ASN A 99 3.93 -16.15 -24.12
N LEU A 100 3.85 -15.43 -23.00
CA LEU A 100 3.55 -13.99 -22.95
C LEU A 100 4.79 -13.09 -22.88
N VAL A 101 6.00 -13.59 -23.16
CA VAL A 101 7.26 -12.83 -23.00
C VAL A 101 7.33 -11.59 -23.89
N ALA A 102 6.74 -11.67 -25.09
CA ALA A 102 6.63 -10.56 -26.03
C ALA A 102 5.42 -9.66 -25.75
N HIS A 103 4.53 -10.05 -24.84
CA HIS A 103 3.30 -9.31 -24.56
C HIS A 103 3.62 -7.95 -23.91
N PRO A 104 2.96 -6.84 -24.31
CA PRO A 104 3.22 -5.50 -23.74
C PRO A 104 3.06 -5.46 -22.22
N PHE A 105 2.08 -6.19 -21.70
CA PHE A 105 1.85 -6.28 -20.25
C PHE A 105 2.99 -6.95 -19.49
N TYR A 106 3.66 -7.95 -20.07
CA TYR A 106 4.87 -8.55 -19.47
C TYR A 106 5.98 -7.50 -19.32
N LYS A 107 6.21 -6.70 -20.37
CA LYS A 107 7.19 -5.61 -20.35
C LYS A 107 6.82 -4.49 -19.37
N PHE A 108 5.52 -4.24 -19.20
CA PHE A 108 5.04 -3.33 -18.17
C PHE A 108 5.45 -3.83 -16.78
N ILE A 109 5.09 -5.06 -16.40
CA ILE A 109 5.44 -5.64 -15.08
C ILE A 109 6.95 -5.61 -14.84
N GLN A 110 7.77 -5.97 -15.83
CA GLN A 110 9.23 -5.95 -15.70
C GLN A 110 9.78 -4.59 -15.25
N LYS A 111 9.22 -3.49 -15.78
CA LYS A 111 9.71 -2.12 -15.54
C LYS A 111 9.20 -1.51 -14.23
N GLN A 112 8.14 -2.05 -13.64
CA GLN A 112 7.54 -1.48 -12.43
C GLN A 112 8.24 -1.94 -11.15
N SER A 113 8.09 -1.11 -10.12
CA SER A 113 8.52 -1.37 -8.75
C SER A 113 7.32 -1.77 -7.91
N PHE A 114 7.52 -2.73 -7.01
CA PHE A 114 6.45 -3.27 -6.18
C PHE A 114 6.91 -3.37 -4.73
N ALA A 115 6.01 -3.05 -3.81
CA ALA A 115 6.20 -3.23 -2.38
C ALA A 115 4.84 -3.46 -1.69
N PRO A 116 4.79 -4.13 -0.53
CA PRO A 116 3.55 -4.30 0.22
C PRO A 116 3.03 -2.96 0.72
N ARG A 117 1.70 -2.75 0.61
CA ARG A 117 1.01 -1.59 1.17
C ARG A 117 0.84 -1.76 2.67
N VAL A 118 1.21 -0.73 3.44
CA VAL A 118 1.00 -0.67 4.89
C VAL A 118 -0.22 0.17 5.22
N LEU A 119 -0.30 1.35 4.60
CA LEU A 119 -1.42 2.28 4.73
C LEU A 119 -1.72 2.87 3.35
N SER A 120 -2.99 2.90 2.98
CA SER A 120 -3.47 3.48 1.71
C SER A 120 -4.56 4.50 1.98
N ALA A 121 -4.90 5.30 0.97
CA ALA A 121 -5.88 6.37 1.10
C ALA A 121 -5.54 7.37 2.23
N ILE A 122 -4.26 7.72 2.37
CA ILE A 122 -3.78 8.57 3.47
C ILE A 122 -4.29 10.00 3.29
N ASP A 123 -5.15 10.42 4.21
CA ASP A 123 -5.71 11.78 4.29
C ASP A 123 -5.03 12.53 5.45
N VAL A 124 -4.39 13.66 5.13
CA VAL A 124 -3.62 14.46 6.08
C VAL A 124 -4.49 14.98 7.23
N ASP A 125 -5.72 15.41 6.93
CA ASP A 125 -6.61 15.96 7.94
C ASP A 125 -7.17 14.85 8.83
N LYS A 126 -7.49 13.68 8.23
CA LYS A 126 -7.90 12.50 9.00
C LYS A 126 -6.80 12.04 9.97
N VAL A 127 -5.55 11.99 9.52
CA VAL A 127 -4.38 11.63 10.34
C VAL A 127 -4.21 12.61 11.51
N ARG A 128 -4.39 13.92 11.28
CA ARG A 128 -4.29 14.95 12.33
C ARG A 128 -5.39 14.85 13.39
N LEU A 129 -6.61 14.51 12.97
CA LEU A 129 -7.78 14.49 13.83
C LEU A 129 -7.96 13.17 14.58
N ASN A 130 -7.44 12.06 14.05
CA ASN A 130 -7.66 10.73 14.60
C ASN A 130 -6.36 9.99 14.90
N LYS A 131 -6.10 9.74 16.19
CA LYS A 131 -4.92 8.98 16.66
C LYS A 131 -4.78 7.58 16.05
N PHE A 132 -5.88 6.95 15.65
CA PHE A 132 -5.86 5.61 15.05
C PHE A 132 -5.42 5.63 13.58
N ASP A 133 -5.61 6.77 12.90
CA ASP A 133 -5.08 7.01 11.57
C ASP A 133 -3.63 7.56 11.61
N ASN A 134 -3.06 7.75 12.81
CA ASN A 134 -1.71 8.30 13.03
C ASN A 134 -0.77 7.33 13.77
N PRO A 135 -0.37 6.21 13.14
CA PRO A 135 0.48 5.21 13.77
C PRO A 135 1.89 5.74 14.04
N LEU A 136 2.57 5.11 15.00
CA LEU A 136 4.01 5.30 15.24
C LEU A 136 4.79 4.42 14.25
N LEU A 137 5.62 5.03 13.43
CA LEU A 137 6.40 4.37 12.38
C LEU A 137 7.85 4.19 12.80
N HIS A 138 8.42 3.04 12.43
CA HIS A 138 9.83 2.69 12.61
C HIS A 138 10.27 1.76 11.47
N GLY A 139 11.56 1.77 11.11
CA GLY A 139 12.10 1.00 9.99
C GLY A 139 12.08 1.78 8.68
N ASN A 140 11.94 1.08 7.55
CA ASN A 140 12.09 1.67 6.21
C ASN A 140 10.76 1.63 5.44
N TYR A 141 10.36 2.77 4.89
CA TYR A 141 9.14 2.90 4.08
C TYR A 141 9.37 3.72 2.82
N VAL A 142 8.40 3.63 1.90
CA VAL A 142 8.23 4.56 0.78
C VAL A 142 6.89 5.24 0.94
N LEU A 143 6.87 6.57 0.94
CA LEU A 143 5.63 7.35 0.87
C LEU A 143 5.44 7.82 -0.57
N ALA A 144 4.54 7.19 -1.31
CA ALA A 144 4.21 7.60 -2.67
C ALA A 144 2.90 8.40 -2.66
N SER A 145 2.92 9.56 -3.30
CA SER A 145 1.77 10.45 -3.45
C SER A 145 1.70 10.95 -4.89
N PRO A 146 1.26 10.09 -5.82
CA PRO A 146 1.19 10.47 -7.21
C PRO A 146 0.23 11.67 -7.38
N PRO A 147 0.54 12.63 -8.27
CA PRO A 147 -0.41 13.68 -8.59
C PRO A 147 -1.69 13.07 -9.14
N ARG A 148 -2.83 13.75 -8.90
CA ARG A 148 -4.13 13.37 -9.47
C ARG A 148 -4.14 13.61 -10.98
N GLU A 149 -3.54 12.70 -11.74
CA GLU A 149 -3.66 12.70 -13.20
C GLU A 149 -5.00 12.10 -13.57
N GLU A 150 -5.82 12.84 -14.31
CA GLU A 150 -7.14 12.42 -14.81
C GLU A 150 -7.00 11.31 -15.88
N LYS A 151 -6.51 10.15 -15.46
CA LYS A 151 -6.20 8.99 -16.29
C LYS A 151 -6.64 7.71 -15.61
N VAL A 152 -7.11 6.76 -16.40
CA VAL A 152 -7.38 5.37 -16.02
C VAL A 152 -6.51 4.47 -16.89
N PHE A 153 -5.94 3.41 -16.32
CA PHE A 153 -5.03 2.53 -17.03
C PHE A 153 -5.71 1.21 -17.36
N TYR A 154 -5.79 0.85 -18.64
CA TYR A 154 -6.29 -0.45 -19.08
C TYR A 154 -5.10 -1.34 -19.47
N LEU A 155 -5.00 -2.52 -18.86
CA LEU A 155 -3.86 -3.42 -18.98
C LEU A 155 -4.28 -4.88 -18.83
N GLY A 156 -3.36 -5.83 -19.06
CA GLY A 156 -3.65 -7.27 -19.03
C GLY A 156 -3.70 -7.85 -20.43
N ASN A 157 -4.71 -8.67 -20.74
CA ASN A 157 -4.92 -9.31 -22.05
C ASN A 157 -5.43 -8.32 -23.09
N LEU A 158 -4.59 -7.34 -23.41
CA LEU A 158 -4.80 -6.28 -24.38
C LEU A 158 -3.54 -6.14 -25.22
N ASN A 159 -3.69 -5.69 -26.47
CA ASN A 159 -2.57 -5.45 -27.40
C ASN A 159 -1.63 -4.31 -26.98
N SER A 160 -1.95 -3.55 -25.93
CA SER A 160 -1.09 -2.52 -25.33
C SER A 160 -1.53 -2.21 -23.89
N VAL A 161 -0.72 -1.44 -23.17
CA VAL A 161 -1.14 -0.77 -21.93
C VAL A 161 -1.65 0.62 -22.31
N TYR A 162 -2.94 0.85 -22.07
CA TYR A 162 -3.60 2.10 -22.43
C TYR A 162 -3.67 3.03 -21.23
N SER A 163 -3.32 4.29 -21.45
CA SER A 163 -3.64 5.38 -20.52
C SER A 163 -4.76 6.21 -21.16
N VAL A 164 -5.94 6.14 -20.57
CA VAL A 164 -7.15 6.78 -21.08
C VAL A 164 -7.50 7.94 -20.17
N LYS A 165 -7.84 9.10 -20.72
CA LYS A 165 -8.33 10.22 -19.91
C LYS A 165 -9.55 9.78 -19.11
N GLU A 166 -9.54 10.07 -17.82
CA GLU A 166 -10.66 9.77 -16.91
C GLU A 166 -11.94 10.43 -17.46
N GLN A 167 -13.05 9.71 -17.31
CA GLN A 167 -14.37 10.12 -17.75
C GLN A 167 -15.30 10.28 -16.56
N ALA A 168 -15.18 11.42 -15.87
CA ALA A 168 -15.96 11.75 -14.69
C ALA A 168 -17.46 11.52 -14.89
N GLY A 169 -18.08 10.81 -13.94
CA GLY A 169 -19.50 10.47 -13.98
C GLY A 169 -19.89 9.44 -15.05
N ILE A 170 -18.93 8.89 -15.79
CA ILE A 170 -19.18 7.81 -16.75
C ILE A 170 -18.81 6.47 -16.11
N PRO A 171 -19.76 5.53 -15.98
CA PRO A 171 -19.49 4.22 -15.39
C PRO A 171 -18.70 3.32 -16.35
N LEU A 172 -17.96 2.37 -15.78
CA LEU A 172 -17.07 1.42 -16.47
C LEU A 172 -17.68 0.83 -17.74
N GLN A 173 -18.93 0.36 -17.69
CA GLN A 173 -19.58 -0.27 -18.84
C GLN A 173 -19.68 0.68 -20.04
N ARG A 174 -20.03 1.95 -19.79
CA ARG A 174 -20.10 2.98 -20.84
C ARG A 174 -18.70 3.40 -21.28
N GLN A 175 -17.73 3.47 -20.37
CA GLN A 175 -16.34 3.74 -20.74
C GLN A 175 -15.79 2.66 -21.69
N ILE A 176 -15.97 1.37 -21.37
CA ILE A 176 -15.55 0.25 -22.22
C ILE A 176 -16.25 0.32 -23.59
N ALA A 177 -17.55 0.61 -23.62
CA ALA A 177 -18.28 0.77 -24.88
C ALA A 177 -17.71 1.92 -25.75
N ASN A 178 -17.41 3.06 -25.13
CA ASN A 178 -16.81 4.22 -25.79
C ASN A 178 -15.39 3.92 -26.31
N LEU A 179 -14.66 3.04 -25.64
CA LEU A 179 -13.26 2.71 -25.94
C LEU A 179 -13.10 1.48 -26.82
N LYS A 180 -14.19 0.78 -27.18
CA LYS A 180 -14.15 -0.51 -27.90
C LYS A 180 -13.34 -0.46 -29.20
N SER A 181 -13.37 0.66 -29.92
CA SER A 181 -12.56 0.88 -31.13
C SER A 181 -11.06 0.97 -30.84
N ASN A 182 -10.68 1.40 -29.65
CA ASN A 182 -9.30 1.71 -29.27
C ASN A 182 -8.66 0.53 -28.53
N ILE A 183 -9.36 -0.04 -27.53
CA ILE A 183 -8.84 -1.12 -26.69
C ILE A 183 -9.30 -2.52 -27.13
N GLY A 184 -10.19 -2.59 -28.12
CA GLY A 184 -10.79 -3.84 -28.59
C GLY A 184 -11.93 -4.34 -27.70
N ALA A 185 -12.45 -5.52 -28.03
CA ALA A 185 -13.39 -6.24 -27.18
C ALA A 185 -12.62 -6.94 -26.05
N LEU A 186 -13.12 -6.82 -24.83
CA LEU A 186 -12.53 -7.52 -23.69
C LEU A 186 -12.86 -9.01 -23.78
N SER A 187 -11.84 -9.87 -23.73
CA SER A 187 -12.00 -11.33 -23.73
C SER A 187 -12.65 -11.85 -22.45
N THR A 188 -12.49 -11.10 -21.36
CA THR A 188 -12.87 -11.47 -20.00
C THR A 188 -13.39 -10.25 -19.23
N PRO A 189 -14.29 -10.46 -18.26
CA PRO A 189 -14.49 -9.59 -17.11
C PRO A 189 -13.25 -8.84 -16.61
N PRO A 190 -13.18 -7.50 -16.69
CA PRO A 190 -12.07 -6.77 -16.08
C PRO A 190 -12.16 -6.79 -14.55
N VAL A 191 -11.02 -6.67 -13.87
CA VAL A 191 -10.87 -6.43 -12.44
C VAL A 191 -10.42 -4.99 -12.23
N LEU A 192 -11.04 -4.28 -11.30
CA LEU A 192 -10.65 -2.93 -10.94
C LEU A 192 -9.72 -2.98 -9.74
N ILE A 193 -8.61 -2.25 -9.82
CA ILE A 193 -7.71 -2.01 -8.69
C ILE A 193 -7.67 -0.50 -8.52
N TYR A 194 -8.33 -0.01 -7.48
CA TYR A 194 -8.38 1.41 -7.18
C TYR A 194 -7.02 1.92 -6.65
N PRO A 195 -6.80 3.24 -6.63
CA PRO A 195 -5.51 3.81 -6.25
C PRO A 195 -5.05 3.45 -4.83
N ASP A 196 -6.01 3.16 -3.94
CA ASP A 196 -5.81 2.68 -2.57
C ASP A 196 -5.50 1.17 -2.48
N GLY A 197 -5.48 0.46 -3.61
CA GLY A 197 -5.24 -0.97 -3.70
C GLY A 197 -6.49 -1.82 -3.47
N HIS A 198 -7.67 -1.22 -3.29
CA HIS A 198 -8.92 -1.96 -3.18
C HIS A 198 -9.26 -2.64 -4.51
N VAL A 199 -9.51 -3.95 -4.45
CA VAL A 199 -9.84 -4.76 -5.61
C VAL A 199 -11.35 -4.92 -5.71
N VAL A 200 -11.93 -4.55 -6.85
CA VAL A 200 -13.33 -4.77 -7.18
C VAL A 200 -13.42 -5.68 -8.39
N LYS A 201 -14.22 -6.75 -8.29
CA LYS A 201 -14.66 -7.54 -9.43
C LYS A 201 -16.06 -7.03 -9.82
N PRO A 202 -16.20 -6.24 -10.90
CA PRO A 202 -17.50 -5.83 -11.38
C PRO A 202 -18.37 -7.05 -11.64
N HIS A 203 -19.65 -6.96 -11.28
CA HIS A 203 -20.58 -8.02 -11.67
C HIS A 203 -20.87 -7.93 -13.17
N HIS A 204 -21.20 -9.07 -13.78
CA HIS A 204 -21.51 -9.18 -15.20
C HIS A 204 -22.94 -9.68 -15.39
N GLY A 205 -23.63 -9.14 -16.39
CA GLY A 205 -24.98 -9.58 -16.77
C GLY A 205 -25.88 -8.44 -17.22
N ALA A 206 -26.90 -8.76 -18.02
CA ALA A 206 -27.83 -7.78 -18.60
C ALA A 206 -28.79 -7.14 -17.57
N TRP A 207 -28.94 -7.76 -16.39
CA TRP A 207 -29.90 -7.35 -15.35
C TRP A 207 -29.26 -6.56 -14.21
N LEU A 208 -28.05 -6.05 -14.39
CA LEU A 208 -27.28 -5.42 -13.32
C LEU A 208 -27.51 -3.91 -13.25
N THR A 209 -27.86 -3.39 -12.08
CA THR A 209 -28.05 -1.95 -11.83
C THR A 209 -26.80 -1.27 -11.25
N THR A 210 -25.86 -2.04 -10.69
CA THR A 210 -24.66 -1.50 -10.04
C THR A 210 -23.73 -0.85 -11.06
N GLN A 211 -23.46 0.45 -10.84
CA GLN A 211 -22.52 1.22 -11.65
C GLN A 211 -21.17 1.31 -10.95
N TYR A 212 -20.10 1.09 -11.69
CA TYR A 212 -18.73 1.20 -11.19
C TYR A 212 -18.09 2.45 -11.79
N TYR A 213 -17.68 3.38 -10.94
CA TYR A 213 -16.98 4.59 -11.36
C TYR A 213 -15.49 4.42 -11.13
N LEU A 214 -14.69 4.99 -12.03
CA LEU A 214 -13.25 4.79 -12.05
C LEU A 214 -12.59 6.10 -11.60
N PRO A 215 -12.21 6.24 -10.31
CA PRO A 215 -11.44 7.39 -9.90
C PRO A 215 -10.11 7.44 -10.64
N PRO A 216 -9.48 8.62 -10.75
CA PRO A 216 -8.19 8.76 -11.40
C PRO A 216 -7.13 7.79 -10.86
N LEU A 217 -6.27 7.30 -11.73
CA LEU A 217 -5.24 6.28 -11.50
C LEU A 217 -5.74 4.86 -11.24
N THR A 218 -7.04 4.58 -11.43
CA THR A 218 -7.56 3.20 -11.39
C THR A 218 -6.88 2.33 -12.44
N LEU A 219 -6.50 1.11 -12.06
CA LEU A 219 -6.10 0.06 -12.99
C LEU A 219 -7.31 -0.80 -13.34
N VAL A 220 -7.62 -0.90 -14.63
CA VAL A 220 -8.59 -1.82 -15.20
C VAL A 220 -7.81 -2.99 -15.80
N TYR A 221 -7.68 -4.05 -15.02
CA TYR A 221 -7.00 -5.27 -15.43
C TYR A 221 -7.93 -6.18 -16.21
N VAL A 222 -7.54 -6.63 -17.39
CA VAL A 222 -8.26 -7.61 -18.20
C VAL A 222 -7.55 -8.96 -18.08
N PRO A 223 -8.12 -9.96 -17.39
CA PRO A 223 -7.51 -11.27 -17.21
C PRO A 223 -7.24 -12.03 -18.53
N PHE A 224 -6.19 -12.86 -18.55
CA PHE A 224 -5.91 -13.77 -19.68
C PHE A 224 -6.85 -14.98 -19.68
N GLY A 225 -7.29 -15.43 -18.50
CA GLY A 225 -8.27 -16.51 -18.32
C GLY A 225 -9.42 -16.13 -17.39
N ILE A 226 -10.25 -17.10 -17.04
CA ILE A 226 -11.27 -16.93 -16.01
C ILE A 226 -10.55 -16.77 -14.66
N LEU A 227 -10.71 -15.62 -14.02
CA LEU A 227 -9.94 -15.22 -12.84
C LEU A 227 -9.98 -16.25 -11.71
N GLU A 228 -11.13 -16.88 -11.46
CA GLU A 228 -11.32 -17.88 -10.39
C GLU A 228 -10.49 -19.15 -10.61
N HIS A 229 -10.11 -19.44 -11.86
CA HIS A 229 -9.38 -20.66 -12.25
C HIS A 229 -7.97 -20.37 -12.78
N SER A 230 -7.55 -19.11 -12.79
CA SER A 230 -6.26 -18.68 -13.31
C SER A 230 -5.37 -18.19 -12.18
N GLU A 231 -4.48 -19.07 -11.70
CA GLU A 231 -3.44 -18.71 -10.71
C GLU A 231 -2.58 -17.55 -11.22
N MET A 232 -2.22 -17.63 -12.52
CA MET A 232 -1.93 -16.53 -13.45
C MET A 232 -2.43 -15.16 -12.99
N ASP A 233 -3.72 -14.98 -13.24
CA ASP A 233 -4.42 -13.72 -13.09
C ASP A 233 -4.57 -13.33 -11.61
N GLN A 234 -4.70 -14.31 -10.71
CA GLN A 234 -4.78 -14.05 -9.27
C GLN A 234 -3.46 -13.53 -8.70
N ASP A 235 -2.32 -14.07 -9.12
CA ASP A 235 -1.00 -13.57 -8.74
C ASP A 235 -0.74 -12.19 -9.35
N ILE A 236 -1.16 -11.96 -10.59
CA ILE A 236 -1.09 -10.63 -11.23
C ILE A 236 -1.89 -9.60 -10.44
N VAL A 237 -3.14 -9.89 -10.06
CA VAL A 237 -3.95 -8.95 -9.26
C VAL A 237 -3.27 -8.68 -7.91
N ARG A 238 -2.75 -9.71 -7.23
CA ARG A 238 -1.97 -9.56 -5.98
C ARG A 238 -0.70 -8.74 -6.15
N LEU A 239 -0.04 -8.83 -7.31
CA LEU A 239 1.15 -8.05 -7.61
C LEU A 239 0.80 -6.59 -7.92
N LEU A 240 -0.24 -6.35 -8.72
CA LEU A 240 -0.67 -4.99 -9.10
C LEU A 240 -1.16 -4.17 -7.90
N THR A 241 -1.72 -4.80 -6.86
CA THR A 241 -2.04 -4.09 -5.61
C THR A 241 -0.78 -3.61 -4.88
N GLN A 242 0.39 -4.18 -5.15
CA GLN A 242 1.68 -3.78 -4.60
C GLN A 242 2.42 -2.76 -5.48
N LEU A 243 1.81 -2.31 -6.59
CA LEU A 243 2.45 -1.37 -7.51
C LEU A 243 2.73 -0.05 -6.79
N ILE A 244 4.02 0.33 -6.74
CA ILE A 244 4.41 1.68 -6.33
C ILE A 244 4.15 2.59 -7.54
N PRO A 245 3.31 3.63 -7.41
CA PRO A 245 3.13 4.61 -8.48
C PRO A 245 4.46 5.31 -8.75
N ASN A 246 5.06 5.06 -9.92
CA ASN A 246 6.31 5.69 -10.31
C ASN A 246 6.02 7.09 -10.87
N SER A 247 6.37 8.15 -10.13
CA SER A 247 6.45 9.52 -10.68
C SER A 247 7.64 9.69 -11.65
N THR A 248 8.65 8.83 -11.51
CA THR A 248 9.96 8.95 -12.16
C THR A 248 10.04 8.13 -13.45
N LYS A 249 9.44 8.67 -14.53
CA LYS A 249 9.84 8.53 -15.95
C LYS A 249 8.74 9.17 -16.82
N ARG A 250 8.72 10.49 -16.89
CA ARG A 250 8.01 11.21 -17.96
C ARG A 250 9.06 11.64 -19.00
N PRO A 251 9.16 10.99 -20.16
CA PRO A 251 9.56 11.72 -21.35
C PRO A 251 8.52 12.81 -21.59
N GLN A 252 8.99 14.02 -21.89
CA GLN A 252 8.16 15.02 -22.56
C GLN A 252 7.73 14.50 -23.93
#